data_AF-A0A928FKI2-F1
#
_entry.id   AF-A0A928FKI2-F1
#
_cell.length_a   1.000
_cell.length_b   1.000
_cell.length_c   1.000
_cell.angle_alpha   90.00
_cell.angle_beta   90.00
_cell.angle_gamma   90.00
#
_symmetry.space_group_name_H-M   'P 1'
#
loop_
_entity.id
_entity.type
_entity.pdbx_description
1 polymer ?
#
loop_
_entity_poly.entity_id
_entity_poly.type
_entity_poly.pdbx_seq_one_letter_code
_entity_poly.pdbx_strand_id
1 'polypeptide(L)'
;MTIKVGGYGAISFNAAVDPEEFVGNLKWQYYIEFFHGFMHYIKEKDSPLDFLSWHSYGIPTRATRVARWAREQLDRYGFKNAESHLNEWNPRFRERGTEHHSALVTAMMLGMQKAPVDLLVFYDARLGGSPYGALFDPYTYKPWHTYYSLVAFDHLYKLGDEVYTDCDTDGIYVAAASDGKSSAMVISNISDNAAELNISGADLSRARYHVIDQQRLLSWSPKITKINKNQVVLIEF
;
A
#
# COMPACT_ATOMS: atom_id res chain seq x y z
N MET A 1 29.12 7.97 0.81
CA MET A 1 28.01 7.01 0.91
C MET A 1 28.03 6.47 2.32
N THR A 2 26.97 6.67 3.09
CA THR A 2 26.86 6.17 4.47
C THR A 2 26.07 4.87 4.44
N ILE A 3 26.57 3.82 5.09
CA ILE A 3 25.86 2.54 5.24
C ILE A 3 24.78 2.74 6.30
N LYS A 4 23.53 2.36 5.99
CA LYS A 4 22.43 2.29 6.97
C LYS A 4 22.38 0.90 7.60
N VAL A 5 22.20 0.84 8.91
CA VAL A 5 22.06 -0.38 9.70
C VAL A 5 20.58 -0.64 9.97
N GLY A 6 20.09 -1.77 9.45
CA GLY A 6 18.71 -2.19 9.62
C GLY A 6 18.47 -3.07 10.84
N GLY A 7 17.22 -3.11 11.28
CA GLY A 7 16.76 -3.99 12.35
C GLY A 7 16.29 -5.37 11.88
N TYR A 8 15.67 -6.09 12.82
CA TYR A 8 14.97 -7.34 12.57
C TYR A 8 13.93 -7.18 11.44
N GLY A 9 14.12 -7.90 10.33
CA GLY A 9 13.14 -8.00 9.25
C GLY A 9 11.91 -8.78 9.68
N ALA A 10 10.95 -8.08 10.27
CA ALA A 10 9.81 -8.71 10.91
C ALA A 10 8.86 -9.35 9.90
N ILE A 11 8.51 -10.62 10.10
CA ILE A 11 7.59 -11.35 9.19
C ILE A 11 6.20 -10.71 9.17
N SER A 12 5.74 -10.11 10.27
CA SER A 12 4.59 -9.20 10.35
C SER A 12 4.31 -8.85 11.81
N PHE A 13 3.62 -7.72 12.05
CA PHE A 13 3.10 -7.33 13.36
C PHE A 13 1.57 -7.41 13.47
N ASN A 14 0.92 -8.25 12.66
CA ASN A 14 -0.55 -8.37 12.65
C ASN A 14 -1.13 -8.69 14.05
N ALA A 15 -0.46 -9.54 14.83
CA ALA A 15 -0.90 -9.89 16.18
C ALA A 15 -0.79 -8.75 17.19
N ALA A 16 -0.04 -7.68 16.90
CA ALA A 16 -0.01 -6.50 17.74
C ALA A 16 -1.23 -5.59 17.53
N VAL A 17 -1.82 -5.60 16.33
CA VAL A 17 -2.99 -4.76 16.02
C VAL A 17 -4.30 -5.51 16.14
N ASP A 18 -4.33 -6.81 15.83
CA ASP A 18 -5.53 -7.66 15.88
C ASP A 18 -5.31 -8.88 16.80
N PRO A 19 -4.96 -8.70 18.09
CA PRO A 19 -4.52 -9.80 18.96
C PRO A 19 -5.57 -10.92 19.09
N GLU A 20 -6.85 -10.57 19.05
CA GLU A 20 -7.99 -11.50 19.14
C GLU A 20 -7.96 -12.56 18.02
N GLU A 21 -7.48 -12.22 16.81
CA GLU A 21 -7.38 -13.16 15.67
C GLU A 21 -6.24 -14.18 15.82
N PHE A 22 -5.31 -13.93 16.75
CA PHE A 22 -4.07 -14.71 16.90
C PHE A 22 -3.96 -15.37 18.27
N VAL A 23 -5.03 -15.36 19.08
CA VAL A 23 -5.07 -16.04 20.38
C VAL A 23 -4.74 -17.52 20.21
N GLY A 24 -3.80 -18.01 21.02
CA GLY A 24 -3.32 -19.39 20.98
C GLY A 24 -2.32 -19.70 19.85
N ASN A 25 -2.00 -18.73 18.99
CA ASN A 25 -0.99 -18.91 17.95
C ASN A 25 0.40 -18.47 18.42
N LEU A 26 1.14 -19.42 18.99
CA LEU A 26 2.47 -19.21 19.56
C LEU A 26 3.46 -18.57 18.58
N LYS A 27 3.34 -18.85 17.28
CA LYS A 27 4.22 -18.28 16.25
C LYS A 27 4.06 -16.76 16.14
N TRP A 28 2.81 -16.28 16.15
CA TRP A 28 2.52 -14.86 16.01
C TRP A 28 2.83 -14.09 17.30
N GLN A 29 2.60 -14.70 18.46
CA GLN A 29 3.01 -14.17 19.75
C GLN A 29 4.54 -14.02 19.82
N TYR A 30 5.27 -15.06 19.40
CA TYR A 30 6.73 -15.04 19.34
C TYR A 30 7.30 -13.88 18.51
N TYR A 31 6.68 -13.52 17.38
CA TYR A 31 7.18 -12.39 16.57
C TYR A 31 7.07 -11.04 17.28
N ILE A 32 6.01 -10.84 18.06
CA ILE A 32 5.84 -9.61 18.85
C ILE A 32 6.81 -9.61 20.04
N GLU A 33 6.93 -10.73 20.74
CA GLU A 33 7.89 -10.89 21.85
C GLU A 33 9.34 -10.69 21.39
N PHE A 34 9.72 -11.30 20.27
CA PHE A 34 11.05 -11.17 19.69
C PHE A 34 11.33 -9.72 19.30
N PHE A 35 10.37 -9.03 18.69
CA PHE A 35 10.52 -7.61 18.37
C PHE A 35 10.81 -6.78 19.63
N HIS A 36 10.00 -6.92 20.69
CA HIS A 36 10.24 -6.17 21.92
C HIS A 36 11.59 -6.54 22.56
N GLY A 37 11.96 -7.82 22.58
CA GLY A 37 13.26 -8.27 23.06
C GLY A 37 14.42 -7.69 22.26
N PHE A 38 14.32 -7.67 20.92
CA PHE A 38 15.29 -7.05 20.03
C PHE A 38 15.44 -5.55 20.33
N MET A 39 14.33 -4.82 20.42
CA MET A 39 14.34 -3.38 20.70
C MET A 39 14.94 -3.05 22.07
N HIS A 40 14.64 -3.84 23.10
CA HIS A 40 15.28 -3.71 24.41
C HIS A 40 16.78 -3.96 24.33
N TYR A 41 17.20 -5.03 23.65
CA TYR A 41 18.60 -5.41 23.51
C TYR A 41 19.42 -4.34 22.80
N ILE A 42 18.99 -3.86 21.63
CA ILE A 42 19.74 -2.84 20.88
C ILE A 42 19.82 -1.52 21.64
N LYS A 43 18.78 -1.18 22.42
CA LYS A 43 18.78 0.01 23.26
C LYS A 43 19.74 -0.12 24.44
N GLU A 44 19.76 -1.27 25.11
CA GLU A 44 20.70 -1.54 26.21
C GLU A 44 22.16 -1.51 25.74
N LYS A 45 22.41 -1.96 24.51
CA LYS A 45 23.74 -2.00 23.90
C LYS A 45 24.15 -0.74 23.14
N ASP A 46 23.32 0.31 23.16
CA ASP A 46 23.53 1.54 22.40
C ASP A 46 23.87 1.27 20.91
N SER A 47 23.17 0.29 20.34
CA SER A 47 23.40 -0.16 18.96
C SER A 47 22.65 0.73 17.97
N PRO A 48 23.24 1.02 16.79
CA PRO A 48 22.58 1.84 15.78
C PRO A 48 21.38 1.12 15.18
N LEU A 49 20.32 1.90 14.89
CA LEU A 49 19.17 1.47 14.11
C LEU A 49 18.74 2.62 13.21
N ASP A 50 19.06 2.51 11.93
CA ASP A 50 18.69 3.50 10.92
C ASP A 50 17.33 3.21 10.29
N PHE A 51 16.91 1.95 10.27
CA PHE A 51 15.58 1.55 9.80
C PHE A 51 15.10 0.23 10.43
N LEU A 52 13.79 0.12 10.60
CA LEU A 52 13.07 -1.12 10.89
C LEU A 52 12.42 -1.64 9.60
N SER A 53 12.68 -2.89 9.23
CA SER A 53 12.00 -3.54 8.12
C SER A 53 10.94 -4.54 8.62
N TRP A 54 9.81 -4.60 7.92
CA TRP A 54 8.71 -5.49 8.26
C TRP A 54 7.86 -5.82 7.03
N HIS A 55 7.19 -6.95 7.08
CA HIS A 55 6.43 -7.50 5.96
C HIS A 55 4.91 -7.44 6.24
N SER A 56 4.10 -7.40 5.18
CA SER A 56 2.65 -7.52 5.30
C SER A 56 2.00 -8.12 4.05
N TYR A 57 1.31 -9.24 4.25
CA TYR A 57 0.40 -9.83 3.26
C TYR A 57 -1.08 -9.59 3.60
N GLY A 58 -1.35 -8.72 4.59
CA GLY A 58 -2.69 -8.32 5.01
C GLY A 58 -3.34 -7.31 4.07
N ILE A 59 -4.64 -7.09 4.23
CA ILE A 59 -5.39 -6.06 3.48
C ILE A 59 -5.03 -4.63 3.93
N PRO A 60 -5.34 -3.59 3.13
CA PRO A 60 -4.92 -2.21 3.39
C PRO A 60 -5.28 -1.67 4.79
N THR A 61 -6.48 -1.96 5.29
CA THR A 61 -6.93 -1.51 6.63
C THR A 61 -6.04 -2.02 7.76
N ARG A 62 -5.69 -3.31 7.73
CA ARG A 62 -4.77 -3.92 8.71
C ARG A 62 -3.35 -3.41 8.53
N ALA A 63 -2.85 -3.39 7.30
CA ALA A 63 -1.47 -3.03 7.01
C ALA A 63 -1.15 -1.58 7.44
N THR A 64 -2.08 -0.65 7.20
CA THR A 64 -1.93 0.75 7.63
C THR A 64 -1.95 0.92 9.15
N ARG A 65 -2.74 0.11 9.87
CA ARG A 65 -2.67 0.04 11.34
C ARG A 65 -1.33 -0.52 11.82
N VAL A 66 -0.79 -1.54 11.16
CA VAL A 66 0.54 -2.06 11.45
C VAL A 66 1.62 -1.00 11.22
N ALA A 67 1.55 -0.24 10.13
CA ALA A 67 2.50 0.84 9.86
C ALA A 67 2.52 1.88 10.99
N ARG A 68 1.34 2.32 11.47
CA ARG A 68 1.22 3.23 12.61
C ARG A 68 1.79 2.61 13.88
N TRP A 69 1.45 1.35 14.16
CA TRP A 69 1.99 0.64 15.32
C TRP A 69 3.52 0.55 15.28
N ALA A 70 4.12 0.21 14.13
CA ALA A 70 5.57 0.10 13.98
C ALA A 70 6.27 1.45 14.24
N ARG A 71 5.72 2.55 13.71
CA ARG A 71 6.19 3.91 14.01
C ARG A 71 6.10 4.24 15.49
N GLU A 72 4.95 3.96 16.12
CA GLU A 72 4.77 4.17 17.56
C GLU A 72 5.79 3.37 18.38
N GLN A 73 6.11 2.14 18.00
CA GLN A 73 7.11 1.35 18.71
C GLN A 73 8.52 1.94 18.57
N LEU A 74 8.93 2.34 17.37
CA LEU A 74 10.22 3.02 17.18
C LEU A 74 10.32 4.26 18.08
N ASP A 75 9.26 5.06 18.15
CA ASP A 75 9.20 6.25 19.00
C ASP A 75 9.28 5.91 20.50
N ARG A 76 8.54 4.90 20.95
CA ARG A 76 8.54 4.41 22.35
C ARG A 76 9.92 3.94 22.78
N TYR A 77 10.65 3.27 21.90
CA TYR A 77 12.01 2.80 22.20
C TYR A 77 13.07 3.91 22.06
N GLY A 78 12.74 5.06 21.47
CA GLY A 78 13.63 6.22 21.33
C GLY A 78 14.27 6.36 19.94
N PHE A 79 13.91 5.52 18.98
CA PHE A 79 14.41 5.51 17.61
C PHE A 79 13.57 6.41 16.69
N LYS A 80 13.36 7.66 17.09
CA LYS A 80 12.48 8.61 16.38
C LYS A 80 12.92 8.92 14.95
N ASN A 81 14.22 8.82 14.68
CA ASN A 81 14.80 9.09 13.37
C ASN A 81 14.99 7.83 12.51
N ALA A 82 14.72 6.64 13.06
CA ALA A 82 14.79 5.40 12.30
C ALA A 82 13.62 5.33 11.32
N GLU A 83 13.90 4.92 10.09
CA GLU A 83 12.89 4.72 9.05
C GLU A 83 12.05 3.45 9.33
N SER A 84 10.84 3.41 8.78
CA SER A 84 9.94 2.26 8.79
C SER A 84 9.75 1.75 7.35
N HIS A 85 10.32 0.58 7.04
CA HIS A 85 10.30 -0.01 5.71
C HIS A 85 9.31 -1.17 5.65
N LEU A 86 8.22 -1.00 4.92
CA LEU A 86 7.40 -2.14 4.46
C LEU A 86 8.08 -2.76 3.24
N ASN A 87 9.11 -3.57 3.49
CA ASN A 87 10.01 -4.08 2.46
C ASN A 87 9.50 -5.35 1.76
N GLU A 88 8.34 -5.87 2.16
CA GLU A 88 7.69 -6.98 1.48
C GLU A 88 6.17 -6.89 1.69
N TRP A 89 5.41 -6.66 0.62
CA TRP A 89 3.96 -6.68 0.69
C TRP A 89 3.29 -7.14 -0.61
N ASN A 90 2.17 -7.87 -0.47
CA ASN A 90 1.30 -8.27 -1.56
C ASN A 90 -0.05 -8.82 -1.03
N PRO A 91 -1.07 -7.98 -0.80
CA PRO A 91 -2.35 -8.45 -0.26
C PRO A 91 -2.96 -9.48 -1.20
N ARG A 92 -3.51 -10.58 -0.66
CA ARG A 92 -4.22 -11.60 -1.46
C ARG A 92 -3.45 -12.06 -2.72
N PHE A 93 -2.13 -12.18 -2.65
CA PHE A 93 -1.25 -12.52 -3.79
C PHE A 93 -1.69 -13.71 -4.67
N ARG A 94 -2.45 -14.66 -4.11
CA ARG A 94 -3.02 -15.80 -4.86
C ARG A 94 -4.11 -15.41 -5.86
N GLU A 95 -4.65 -14.21 -5.76
CA GLU A 95 -5.67 -13.63 -6.63
C GLU A 95 -5.06 -12.78 -7.75
N ARG A 96 -3.76 -12.92 -8.00
CA ARG A 96 -3.03 -12.27 -9.10
C ARG A 96 -3.78 -12.38 -10.43
N GLY A 97 -3.76 -11.30 -11.21
CA GLY A 97 -4.47 -11.23 -12.49
C GLY A 97 -5.94 -10.87 -12.41
N THR A 98 -6.48 -10.57 -11.21
CA THR A 98 -7.86 -10.13 -11.02
C THR A 98 -7.95 -8.63 -10.71
N GLU A 99 -9.10 -8.03 -11.00
CA GLU A 99 -9.42 -6.66 -10.61
C GLU A 99 -9.50 -6.48 -9.08
N HIS A 100 -9.92 -7.51 -8.34
CA HIS A 100 -9.93 -7.46 -6.87
C HIS A 100 -8.51 -7.32 -6.31
N HIS A 101 -7.56 -8.10 -6.82
CA HIS A 101 -6.16 -7.98 -6.42
C HIS A 101 -5.58 -6.61 -6.79
N SER A 102 -5.87 -6.11 -7.98
CA SER A 102 -5.47 -4.78 -8.43
C SER A 102 -6.05 -3.65 -7.55
N ALA A 103 -7.32 -3.73 -7.17
CA ALA A 103 -7.94 -2.77 -6.27
C ALA A 103 -7.28 -2.79 -4.89
N LEU A 104 -6.99 -3.97 -4.33
CA LEU A 104 -6.29 -4.12 -3.05
C LEU A 104 -4.86 -3.59 -3.09
N VAL A 105 -4.10 -3.87 -4.17
CA VAL A 105 -2.74 -3.36 -4.34
C VAL A 105 -2.73 -1.84 -4.48
N THR A 106 -3.67 -1.29 -5.25
CA THR A 106 -3.82 0.17 -5.37
C THR A 106 -4.17 0.78 -4.02
N ALA A 107 -5.18 0.26 -3.33
CA ALA A 107 -5.59 0.74 -2.01
C ALA A 107 -4.47 0.64 -0.98
N MET A 108 -3.62 -0.39 -1.05
CA MET A 108 -2.42 -0.49 -0.20
C MET A 108 -1.47 0.68 -0.45
N MET A 109 -1.15 1.01 -1.71
CA MET A 109 -0.26 2.14 -2.01
C MET A 109 -0.85 3.48 -1.57
N LEU A 110 -2.14 3.72 -1.85
CA LEU A 110 -2.83 4.95 -1.46
C LEU A 110 -2.92 5.09 0.07
N GLY A 111 -3.19 3.99 0.78
CA GLY A 111 -3.20 3.97 2.24
C GLY A 111 -1.82 4.17 2.85
N MET A 112 -0.78 3.61 2.24
CA MET A 112 0.60 3.72 2.70
C MET A 112 1.20 5.10 2.43
N GLN A 113 0.78 5.78 1.35
CA GLN A 113 1.13 7.19 1.11
C GLN A 113 0.75 8.09 2.31
N LYS A 114 -0.34 7.73 3.02
CA LYS A 114 -0.85 8.44 4.21
C LYS A 114 -0.44 7.78 5.54
N ALA A 115 0.39 6.75 5.50
CA ALA A 115 0.87 6.02 6.66
C ALA A 115 2.35 6.35 6.93
N PRO A 116 2.85 6.18 8.17
CA PRO A 116 4.23 6.50 8.50
C PRO A 116 5.19 5.39 8.06
N VAL A 117 5.32 5.21 6.74
CA VAL A 117 6.32 4.36 6.10
C VAL A 117 7.24 5.19 5.22
N ASP A 118 8.53 4.87 5.24
CA ASP A 118 9.56 5.58 4.48
C ASP A 118 9.93 4.82 3.19
N LEU A 119 9.62 3.52 3.15
CA LEU A 119 9.87 2.66 1.98
C LEU A 119 8.76 1.61 1.86
N LEU A 120 8.28 1.42 0.64
CA LEU A 120 7.23 0.46 0.29
C LEU A 120 7.70 -0.41 -0.89
N VAL A 121 7.95 -1.71 -0.65
CA VAL A 121 8.55 -2.61 -1.65
C VAL A 121 7.61 -3.78 -1.98
N PHE A 122 7.02 -3.74 -3.18
CA PHE A 122 6.07 -4.74 -3.65
C PHE A 122 6.73 -6.11 -3.87
N TYR A 123 6.10 -7.19 -3.40
CA TYR A 123 6.64 -8.55 -3.50
C TYR A 123 5.75 -9.50 -4.33
N ASP A 124 6.14 -9.95 -5.52
CA ASP A 124 7.35 -9.57 -6.26
C ASP A 124 7.05 -9.31 -7.74
N ALA A 125 8.01 -8.64 -8.38
CA ALA A 125 7.98 -8.32 -9.80
C ALA A 125 8.55 -9.45 -10.69
N ARG A 126 8.72 -10.66 -10.13
CA ARG A 126 9.34 -11.77 -10.85
C ARG A 126 8.39 -12.34 -11.89
N LEU A 127 8.94 -12.60 -13.07
CA LEU A 127 8.25 -13.35 -14.11
C LEU A 127 8.30 -14.86 -13.79
N GLY A 128 7.16 -15.54 -13.82
CA GLY A 128 7.09 -17.01 -13.73
C GLY A 128 6.03 -17.55 -12.77
N GLY A 129 6.18 -18.83 -12.41
CA GLY A 129 5.14 -19.59 -11.70
C GLY A 129 4.95 -19.26 -10.21
N SER A 130 5.80 -18.41 -9.62
CA SER A 130 5.66 -18.02 -8.20
C SER A 130 4.31 -17.34 -7.98
N PRO A 131 3.50 -17.76 -6.98
CA PRO A 131 2.23 -17.09 -6.70
C PRO A 131 2.41 -15.64 -6.25
N TYR A 132 3.61 -15.24 -5.80
CA TYR A 132 3.92 -13.85 -5.46
C TYR A 132 4.22 -12.98 -6.68
N GLY A 133 4.61 -13.58 -7.80
CA GLY A 133 4.83 -12.90 -9.07
C GLY A 133 3.49 -12.50 -9.66
N ALA A 134 3.07 -11.27 -9.38
CA ALA A 134 1.70 -10.80 -9.64
C ALA A 134 1.61 -9.67 -10.66
N LEU A 135 2.72 -9.28 -11.28
CA LEU A 135 2.73 -8.23 -12.30
C LEU A 135 2.51 -8.75 -13.72
N PHE A 136 2.89 -9.99 -13.99
CA PHE A 136 2.90 -10.54 -15.36
C PHE A 136 2.31 -11.94 -15.41
N ASP A 137 1.55 -12.20 -16.46
CA ASP A 137 1.06 -13.52 -16.79
C ASP A 137 2.22 -14.49 -17.10
N PRO A 138 2.38 -15.59 -16.36
CA PRO A 138 3.48 -16.52 -16.59
C PRO A 138 3.37 -17.31 -17.91
N TYR A 139 2.19 -17.34 -18.54
CA TYR A 139 1.96 -18.03 -19.81
C TYR A 139 2.06 -17.10 -21.00
N THR A 140 1.50 -15.89 -20.90
CA THR A 140 1.47 -14.94 -22.03
C THR A 140 2.55 -13.87 -21.96
N TYR A 141 3.22 -13.73 -20.81
CA TYR A 141 4.19 -12.67 -20.49
C TYR A 141 3.61 -11.25 -20.58
N LYS A 142 2.29 -11.11 -20.69
CA LYS A 142 1.61 -9.82 -20.71
C LYS A 142 1.39 -9.28 -19.29
N PRO A 143 1.34 -7.95 -19.10
CA PRO A 143 1.04 -7.38 -17.80
C PRO A 143 -0.39 -7.72 -17.33
N TRP A 144 -0.54 -8.00 -16.04
CA TRP A 144 -1.82 -8.14 -15.36
C TRP A 144 -2.31 -6.81 -14.79
N HIS A 145 -3.56 -6.77 -14.30
CA HIS A 145 -4.17 -5.59 -13.66
C HIS A 145 -3.26 -4.93 -12.61
N THR A 146 -2.56 -5.72 -11.80
CA THR A 146 -1.67 -5.24 -10.75
C THR A 146 -0.45 -4.46 -11.28
N TYR A 147 0.04 -4.77 -12.49
CA TYR A 147 1.04 -3.93 -13.15
C TYR A 147 0.49 -2.52 -13.39
N TYR A 148 -0.74 -2.45 -13.88
CA TYR A 148 -1.40 -1.17 -14.14
C TYR A 148 -1.77 -0.41 -12.87
N SER A 149 -1.94 -1.09 -11.72
CA SER A 149 -2.01 -0.42 -10.41
C SER A 149 -0.75 0.37 -10.10
N LEU A 150 0.43 -0.23 -10.32
CA LEU A 150 1.72 0.45 -10.14
C LEU A 150 1.86 1.61 -11.13
N VAL A 151 1.45 1.43 -12.38
CA VAL A 151 1.44 2.51 -13.38
C VAL A 151 0.50 3.65 -12.97
N ALA A 152 -0.69 3.36 -12.47
CA ALA A 152 -1.61 4.40 -11.98
C ALA A 152 -0.99 5.21 -10.83
N PHE A 153 -0.31 4.54 -9.89
CA PHE A 153 0.41 5.22 -8.82
C PHE A 153 1.64 6.02 -9.32
N ASP A 154 2.34 5.53 -10.34
CA ASP A 154 3.46 6.23 -10.98
C ASP A 154 3.06 7.59 -11.59
N HIS A 155 1.81 7.75 -12.05
CA HIS A 155 1.30 9.07 -12.45
C HIS A 155 1.30 10.07 -11.29
N LEU A 156 0.97 9.63 -10.07
CA LEU A 156 1.07 10.49 -8.88
C LEU A 156 2.53 10.71 -8.49
N TYR A 157 3.33 9.64 -8.48
CA TYR A 157 4.74 9.67 -8.09
C TYR A 157 5.55 10.67 -8.94
N LYS A 158 5.27 10.75 -10.25
CA LYS A 158 5.94 11.68 -11.18
C LYS A 158 5.56 13.15 -10.98
N LEU A 159 4.37 13.44 -10.42
CA LEU A 159 3.95 14.81 -10.13
C LEU A 159 4.67 15.36 -8.88
N GLY A 160 5.16 14.48 -8.00
CA GLY A 160 6.02 14.84 -6.88
C GLY A 160 5.25 15.22 -5.62
N ASP A 161 4.54 16.34 -5.64
CA ASP A 161 3.92 16.87 -4.42
C ASP A 161 2.51 16.28 -4.20
N GLU A 162 2.31 15.64 -3.05
CA GLU A 162 0.99 15.13 -2.64
C GLU A 162 0.02 16.30 -2.42
N VAL A 163 -1.20 16.15 -2.96
CA VAL A 163 -2.33 17.02 -2.67
C VAL A 163 -3.20 16.33 -1.63
N TYR A 164 -3.57 17.08 -0.59
CA TYR A 164 -4.45 16.57 0.46
C TYR A 164 -5.73 16.01 -0.13
N THR A 165 -6.07 14.79 0.29
CA THR A 165 -7.30 14.11 -0.08
C THR A 165 -7.89 13.43 1.14
N ASP A 166 -9.21 13.42 1.20
CA ASP A 166 -9.98 12.71 2.22
C ASP A 166 -11.18 12.01 1.57
N CYS A 167 -11.65 10.93 2.18
CA CYS A 167 -12.82 10.19 1.73
C CYS A 167 -13.59 9.68 2.94
N ASP A 168 -14.88 9.98 2.97
CA ASP A 168 -15.81 9.63 4.04
C ASP A 168 -16.43 8.23 3.88
N THR A 169 -16.04 7.50 2.83
CA THR A 169 -16.62 6.20 2.48
C THR A 169 -15.65 5.07 2.79
N ASP A 170 -16.05 4.20 3.72
CA ASP A 170 -15.27 3.02 4.10
C ASP A 170 -14.98 2.11 2.89
N GLY A 171 -13.73 1.66 2.80
CA GLY A 171 -13.28 0.80 1.70
C GLY A 171 -12.97 1.54 0.40
N ILE A 172 -13.02 2.87 0.38
CA ILE A 172 -12.52 3.69 -0.72
C ILE A 172 -11.24 4.40 -0.30
N TYR A 173 -10.22 4.26 -1.13
CA TYR A 173 -8.90 4.83 -0.91
C TYR A 173 -8.60 5.84 -2.01
N VAL A 174 -8.02 6.98 -1.64
CA VAL A 174 -7.71 8.06 -2.57
C VAL A 174 -6.36 8.69 -2.21
N ALA A 175 -5.57 9.03 -3.23
CA ALA A 175 -4.45 9.95 -3.15
C ALA A 175 -4.43 10.82 -4.42
N ALA A 176 -3.87 12.02 -4.30
CA ALA A 176 -3.68 12.94 -5.41
C ALA A 176 -2.31 13.59 -5.33
N ALA A 177 -1.81 14.07 -6.47
CA ALA A 177 -0.55 14.79 -6.56
C ALA A 177 -0.65 15.88 -7.62
N SER A 178 0.25 16.87 -7.54
CA SER A 178 0.35 17.98 -8.49
C SER A 178 1.79 18.46 -8.61
N ASP A 179 2.17 18.91 -9.81
CA ASP A 179 3.43 19.65 -10.05
C ASP A 179 3.20 21.17 -10.20
N GLY A 180 1.98 21.64 -9.85
CA GLY A 180 1.52 23.02 -10.02
C GLY A 180 1.04 23.37 -11.45
N LYS A 181 1.22 22.48 -12.43
CA LYS A 181 0.74 22.63 -13.81
C LYS A 181 -0.29 21.57 -14.19
N SER A 182 -0.07 20.34 -13.74
CA SER A 182 -0.92 19.18 -13.94
C SER A 182 -1.23 18.57 -12.59
N SER A 183 -2.41 17.97 -12.46
CA SER A 183 -2.79 17.22 -11.28
C SER A 183 -3.34 15.85 -11.66
N ALA A 184 -3.22 14.90 -10.75
CA ALA A 184 -3.87 13.61 -10.91
C ALA A 184 -4.35 13.08 -9.57
N MET A 185 -5.35 12.21 -9.63
CA MET A 185 -5.91 11.49 -8.49
C MET A 185 -6.07 10.03 -8.86
N VAL A 186 -5.74 9.13 -7.93
CA VAL A 186 -6.06 7.71 -8.04
C VAL A 186 -7.04 7.35 -6.94
N ILE A 187 -8.13 6.67 -7.31
CA ILE A 187 -9.17 6.18 -6.41
C ILE A 187 -9.26 4.66 -6.56
N SER A 188 -9.31 3.92 -5.47
CA SER A 188 -9.56 2.47 -5.46
C SER A 188 -10.73 2.13 -4.55
N ASN A 189 -11.68 1.34 -5.07
CA ASN A 189 -12.82 0.84 -4.29
C ASN A 189 -12.64 -0.65 -3.99
N ILE A 190 -12.36 -0.96 -2.72
CA ILE A 190 -12.26 -2.34 -2.19
C ILE A 190 -13.47 -2.70 -1.32
N SER A 191 -14.50 -1.85 -1.27
CA SER A 191 -15.75 -2.15 -0.58
C SER A 191 -16.59 -3.16 -1.38
N ASP A 192 -17.62 -3.71 -0.74
CA ASP A 192 -18.54 -4.63 -1.41
C ASP A 192 -19.55 -3.93 -2.34
N ASN A 193 -19.60 -2.59 -2.34
CA ASN A 193 -20.61 -1.81 -3.02
C ASN A 193 -20.00 -0.82 -4.01
N ALA A 194 -20.78 -0.45 -5.03
CA ALA A 194 -20.44 0.68 -5.87
C ALA A 194 -20.81 2.00 -5.15
N ALA A 195 -20.00 3.05 -5.32
CA ALA A 195 -20.19 4.34 -4.67
C ALA A 195 -20.20 5.50 -5.68
N GLU A 196 -20.99 6.53 -5.40
CA GLU A 196 -21.02 7.75 -6.22
C GLU A 196 -19.71 8.53 -6.07
N LEU A 197 -19.21 9.08 -7.17
CA LEU A 197 -18.00 9.90 -7.22
C LEU A 197 -18.36 11.39 -7.13
N ASN A 198 -18.51 11.85 -5.89
CA ASN A 198 -18.75 13.25 -5.57
C ASN A 198 -17.44 13.93 -5.18
N ILE A 199 -16.67 14.37 -6.18
CA ILE A 199 -15.37 15.02 -5.97
C ILE A 199 -15.55 16.53 -5.86
N SER A 200 -15.06 17.10 -4.75
CA SER A 200 -15.00 18.55 -4.53
C SER A 200 -13.54 19.00 -4.34
N GLY A 201 -13.27 20.30 -4.50
CA GLY A 201 -11.93 20.86 -4.35
C GLY A 201 -11.01 20.71 -5.58
N ALA A 202 -11.52 20.23 -6.72
CA ALA A 202 -10.80 20.11 -7.98
C ALA A 202 -11.68 20.54 -9.17
N ASP A 203 -11.10 21.24 -10.16
CA ASP A 203 -11.77 21.50 -11.44
C ASP A 203 -11.62 20.28 -12.35
N LEU A 204 -12.71 19.55 -12.54
CA LEU A 204 -12.74 18.34 -13.37
C LEU A 204 -13.39 18.58 -14.74
N SER A 205 -13.58 19.84 -15.16
CA SER A 205 -14.24 20.19 -16.43
C SER A 205 -13.52 19.61 -17.66
N ARG A 206 -12.20 19.43 -17.56
CA ARG A 206 -11.33 18.87 -18.61
C ARG A 206 -10.67 17.56 -18.21
N ALA A 207 -11.16 16.92 -17.15
CA ALA A 207 -10.56 15.72 -16.60
C ALA A 207 -10.59 14.54 -17.59
N ARG A 208 -9.52 13.73 -17.59
CA ARG A 208 -9.44 12.46 -18.29
C ARG A 208 -9.53 11.32 -17.30
N TYR A 209 -10.40 10.35 -17.59
CA TYR A 209 -10.67 9.22 -16.72
C TYR A 209 -10.07 7.96 -17.33
N HIS A 210 -9.29 7.22 -16.55
CA HIS A 210 -8.73 5.93 -16.91
C HIS A 210 -9.15 4.90 -15.86
N VAL A 211 -9.54 3.72 -16.30
CA VAL A 211 -10.12 2.70 -15.42
C VAL A 211 -9.35 1.40 -15.47
N ILE A 212 -9.15 0.80 -14.31
CA ILE A 212 -8.78 -0.62 -14.16
C ILE A 212 -10.00 -1.35 -13.57
N ASP A 213 -10.48 -2.35 -14.29
CA ASP A 213 -11.52 -3.29 -13.85
C ASP A 213 -11.32 -4.64 -14.58
N GLN A 214 -12.27 -5.56 -14.45
CA GLN A 214 -12.17 -6.89 -15.07
C GLN A 214 -11.84 -6.84 -16.58
N GLN A 215 -12.30 -5.82 -17.31
CA GLN A 215 -12.17 -5.72 -18.77
C GLN A 215 -11.13 -4.68 -19.21
N ARG A 216 -10.90 -3.64 -18.42
CA ARG A 216 -10.05 -2.49 -18.75
C ARG A 216 -8.77 -2.53 -17.94
N LEU A 217 -7.65 -2.29 -18.62
CA LEU A 217 -6.32 -2.23 -18.03
C LEU A 217 -5.81 -0.79 -18.18
N LEU A 218 -6.10 0.06 -17.18
CA LEU A 218 -5.82 1.50 -17.17
C LEU A 218 -6.19 2.18 -18.49
N SER A 219 -7.40 1.92 -18.95
CA SER A 219 -7.86 2.36 -20.27
C SER A 219 -8.78 3.57 -20.15
N TRP A 220 -8.74 4.47 -21.14
CA TRP A 220 -9.62 5.64 -21.19
C TRP A 220 -11.10 5.27 -21.01
N SER A 221 -11.83 6.13 -20.32
CA SER A 221 -13.27 6.05 -20.11
C SER A 221 -13.90 7.43 -20.33
N PRO A 222 -15.15 7.51 -20.83
CA PRO A 222 -15.97 8.69 -20.61
C PRO A 222 -16.04 9.04 -19.12
N LYS A 223 -16.45 10.29 -18.82
CA LYS A 223 -16.64 10.76 -17.45
C LYS A 223 -17.44 9.74 -16.64
N ILE A 224 -16.87 9.32 -15.52
CA ILE A 224 -17.52 8.41 -14.58
C ILE A 224 -18.12 9.21 -13.43
N THR A 225 -19.31 8.81 -13.00
CA THR A 225 -19.99 9.37 -11.82
C THR A 225 -20.08 8.37 -10.68
N LYS A 226 -19.63 7.13 -10.90
CA LYS A 226 -19.67 6.03 -9.93
C LYS A 226 -18.40 5.20 -10.04
N ILE A 227 -17.90 4.73 -8.91
CA ILE A 227 -16.82 3.73 -8.83
C ILE A 227 -17.39 2.40 -8.36
N ASN A 228 -17.25 1.37 -9.19
CA ASN A 228 -17.76 0.03 -8.88
C ASN A 228 -16.84 -0.71 -7.89
N LYS A 229 -17.35 -1.78 -7.29
CA LYS A 229 -16.54 -2.72 -6.52
C LYS A 229 -15.33 -3.20 -7.35
N ASN A 230 -14.17 -3.27 -6.72
CA ASN A 230 -12.90 -3.71 -7.32
C ASN A 230 -12.41 -2.84 -8.48
N GLN A 231 -12.90 -1.61 -8.59
CA GLN A 231 -12.49 -0.69 -9.64
C GLN A 231 -11.42 0.28 -9.13
N VAL A 232 -10.45 0.57 -10.00
CA VAL A 232 -9.49 1.65 -9.81
C VAL A 232 -9.73 2.70 -10.88
N VAL A 233 -9.66 3.96 -10.50
CA VAL A 233 -9.82 5.10 -11.39
C VAL A 233 -8.62 6.02 -11.23
N LEU A 234 -7.95 6.32 -12.33
CA LEU A 234 -7.03 7.45 -12.45
C LEU A 234 -7.76 8.62 -13.14
N ILE A 235 -7.74 9.78 -12.50
CA ILE A 235 -8.31 11.02 -13.01
C ILE A 235 -7.18 12.03 -13.17
N GLU A 236 -6.94 12.52 -14.38
CA GLU A 236 -5.94 13.56 -14.66
C GLU A 236 -6.65 14.86 -15.00
N PHE A 237 -6.23 15.99 -14.42
CA PHE A 237 -6.90 17.29 -14.55
C PHE A 237 -5.95 18.47 -14.37
#